data_AF-A0A2D5QMC3-F1
#
_entry.id   AF-A0A2D5QMC3-F1
#
_cell.length_a   1.000
_cell.length_b   1.000
_cell.length_c   1.000
_cell.angle_alpha   90.00
_cell.angle_beta   90.00
_cell.angle_gamma   90.00
#
_symmetry.space_group_name_H-M   'P 1'
#
loop_
_entity.id
_entity.type
_entity.pdbx_description
1 polymer ?
#
loop_
_entity_poly.entity_id
_entity_poly.type
_entity_poly.pdbx_seq_one_letter_code
_entity_poly.pdbx_strand_id
1 'polypeptide(L)'
;MKNSSIANLLGLLLFVIVAYPSTARAENDQVIVVPFSQQNPQLPHPAHEGAPITLKAIIRNAQCGSYDIRWDINRNGNFNDDYAFTANREGTTVTVRDIGRGFVVPYVDRDKPMNINVRARSNCGGGDKFGTFKLFVYNFGENGQGNERLSTDPRQWSDEQLEILVSMAIQENLWHTHRHMGGFSGRNNAGLEAHAGYAESSGIGQWLFVINNHLPAYPPSSLAANEPAPEGWLVENERRWNVDPYAESAMRLLNYNVARSGHTGINNSDEDNTCGYRNRNQVRCNRIAGTSDRTGIYARSSNTYRTGMNTGAISTVLPALFGTRIKVGNVSGQQWNWYVQQMVDYLGYQQIDSGCGKGGWYYHAYDGSGSCGASDLSTTQWAYIGLESAEVAGGPYGVFVNNRHKYRIADNLINNQQGDGGGAYDNNGGKSDLKLTGGQLLAARWLDTHNMGGSGSSAFPDDSGVSYGSLRSSHDRYYNFVRDWFTRRRVRGTHWQDGMWQHGDYLCGNSNKIYNAGKCGNTYSLYSHQKAYHTGSPELHHVGNYDWYRMFATYYIRAQDRFANNSNGRDNYGDTGRIYDSYCETTSVTCRWGGGQMSSIMGGLVLTPAVFNPKPVAQGAVSTTQVTEGC
;
A
#
# COMPACT_ATOMS: atom_id res chain seq x y z
N MET A 1 94.86 -36.64 -11.50
CA MET A 1 95.02 -36.74 -12.97
C MET A 1 93.66 -36.48 -13.62
N LYS A 2 93.61 -35.47 -14.51
CA LYS A 2 92.59 -35.17 -15.54
C LYS A 2 91.15 -34.90 -15.04
N ASN A 3 90.72 -33.64 -14.92
CA ASN A 3 90.14 -32.77 -15.97
C ASN A 3 89.07 -33.45 -16.84
N SER A 4 87.80 -33.03 -16.71
CA SER A 4 87.05 -32.26 -17.74
C SER A 4 85.53 -32.19 -17.46
N SER A 5 85.08 -31.07 -16.89
CA SER A 5 84.21 -30.04 -17.51
C SER A 5 83.00 -30.38 -18.41
N ILE A 6 81.82 -29.88 -17.95
CA ILE A 6 80.65 -29.29 -18.66
C ILE A 6 79.61 -30.21 -19.35
N ALA A 7 78.37 -30.20 -18.81
CA ALA A 7 77.15 -29.75 -19.51
C ALA A 7 75.86 -29.81 -18.63
N ASN A 8 75.45 -28.63 -18.15
CA ASN A 8 74.09 -28.06 -18.01
C ASN A 8 72.81 -28.87 -17.71
N LEU A 9 72.07 -28.30 -16.74
CA LEU A 9 70.61 -28.12 -16.62
C LEU A 9 69.69 -29.35 -16.53
N LEU A 10 69.16 -29.61 -15.33
CA LEU A 10 67.72 -29.52 -15.01
C LEU A 10 67.47 -29.79 -13.52
N GLY A 11 67.27 -28.72 -12.75
CA GLY A 11 66.82 -28.79 -11.37
C GLY A 11 65.32 -29.10 -11.33
N LEU A 12 64.98 -30.27 -10.78
CA LEU A 12 63.62 -30.71 -10.54
C LEU A 12 63.06 -29.95 -9.32
N LEU A 13 62.35 -28.84 -9.57
CA LEU A 13 61.63 -28.09 -8.53
C LEU A 13 60.29 -28.80 -8.27
N LEU A 14 60.22 -29.57 -7.19
CA LEU A 14 58.98 -30.21 -6.72
C LEU A 14 58.04 -29.12 -6.17
N PHE A 15 57.07 -28.69 -6.98
CA PHE A 15 55.94 -27.89 -6.53
C PHE A 15 54.99 -28.79 -5.72
N VAL A 16 55.04 -28.70 -4.39
CA VAL A 16 53.98 -29.22 -3.52
C VAL A 16 52.78 -28.29 -3.67
N ILE A 17 51.82 -28.69 -4.50
CA ILE A 17 50.50 -28.06 -4.57
C ILE A 17 49.79 -28.40 -3.27
N VAL A 18 49.79 -27.46 -2.32
CA VAL A 18 48.88 -27.47 -1.18
C VAL A 18 47.48 -27.21 -1.75
N ALA A 19 46.75 -28.28 -2.03
CA ALA A 19 45.33 -28.20 -2.30
C ALA A 19 44.63 -27.76 -1.01
N TYR A 20 44.35 -26.47 -0.89
CA TYR A 20 43.39 -25.99 0.10
C TYR A 20 42.06 -26.69 -0.20
N PRO A 21 41.43 -27.38 0.77
CA PRO A 21 40.07 -27.84 0.59
C PRO A 21 39.20 -26.60 0.38
N SER A 22 38.73 -26.41 -0.85
CA SER A 22 37.60 -25.54 -1.12
C SER A 22 36.41 -26.16 -0.39
N THR A 23 36.14 -25.69 0.83
CA THR A 23 34.84 -25.88 1.44
C THR A 23 33.83 -25.30 0.48
N ALA A 24 33.12 -26.16 -0.25
CA ALA A 24 31.92 -25.77 -0.96
C ALA A 24 30.98 -25.15 0.08
N ARG A 25 30.88 -23.82 0.10
CA ARG A 25 29.82 -23.14 0.85
C ARG A 25 28.52 -23.68 0.27
N ALA A 26 27.68 -24.30 1.09
CA ALA A 26 26.31 -24.59 0.70
C ALA A 26 25.69 -23.28 0.21
N GLU A 27 25.19 -23.28 -1.01
CA GLU A 27 24.60 -22.10 -1.61
C GLU A 27 23.21 -21.89 -1.03
N ASN A 28 23.03 -20.73 -0.39
CA ASN A 28 21.77 -20.35 0.26
C ASN A 28 20.88 -19.48 -0.65
N ASP A 29 21.31 -19.26 -1.89
CA ASP A 29 20.64 -18.50 -2.93
C ASP A 29 19.34 -19.20 -3.30
N GLN A 30 18.22 -18.50 -3.16
CA GLN A 30 16.90 -19.06 -3.39
C GLN A 30 16.12 -18.22 -4.39
N VAL A 31 15.60 -18.86 -5.44
CA VAL A 31 14.61 -18.24 -6.33
C VAL A 31 13.26 -18.29 -5.63
N ILE A 32 12.64 -17.13 -5.48
CA ILE A 32 11.36 -16.98 -4.79
C ILE A 32 10.41 -16.27 -5.73
N VAL A 33 9.34 -16.96 -6.11
CA VAL A 33 8.27 -16.42 -6.93
C VAL A 33 7.31 -15.65 -6.04
N VAL A 34 6.82 -14.51 -6.51
CA VAL A 34 5.80 -13.74 -5.78
C VAL A 34 4.53 -14.58 -5.68
N PRO A 35 4.05 -14.92 -4.47
CA PRO A 35 2.79 -15.64 -4.32
C PRO A 35 1.60 -14.71 -4.54
N PHE A 36 0.45 -15.27 -4.93
CA PHE A 36 -0.80 -14.50 -4.94
C PHE A 36 -1.25 -14.15 -3.51
N SER A 37 -1.05 -15.08 -2.57
CA SER A 37 -1.32 -14.91 -1.15
C SER A 37 -0.11 -15.31 -0.33
N GLN A 38 0.35 -14.42 0.55
CA GLN A 38 1.42 -14.70 1.50
C GLN A 38 1.05 -15.86 2.43
N GLN A 39 -0.22 -16.00 2.80
CA GLN A 39 -0.70 -17.05 3.72
C GLN A 39 -0.75 -18.42 3.03
N ASN A 40 -1.13 -18.46 1.75
CA ASN A 40 -1.15 -19.69 0.97
C ASN A 40 -0.40 -19.50 -0.37
N PRO A 41 0.93 -19.75 -0.39
CA PRO A 41 1.76 -19.64 -1.58
C PRO A 41 1.40 -20.64 -2.70
N GLN A 42 0.54 -21.62 -2.40
CA GLN A 42 0.10 -22.59 -3.41
C GLN A 42 -1.04 -22.03 -4.27
N LEU A 43 -1.71 -20.97 -3.83
CA LEU A 43 -2.76 -20.33 -4.60
C LEU A 43 -2.19 -19.73 -5.89
N PRO A 44 -2.74 -20.10 -7.05
CA PRO A 44 -2.32 -19.53 -8.32
C PRO A 44 -2.77 -18.08 -8.46
N HIS A 45 -2.01 -17.28 -9.20
CA HIS A 45 -2.44 -15.95 -9.63
C HIS A 45 -3.59 -16.08 -10.63
N PRO A 46 -4.72 -15.39 -10.43
CA PRO A 46 -5.80 -15.36 -11.40
C PRO A 46 -5.35 -14.57 -12.63
N ALA A 47 -5.64 -15.10 -13.81
CA ALA A 47 -5.44 -14.39 -15.07
C ALA A 47 -6.48 -14.85 -16.10
N HIS A 48 -6.80 -14.02 -17.08
CA HIS A 48 -7.62 -14.46 -18.22
C HIS A 48 -6.76 -14.65 -19.47
N GLU A 49 -7.27 -15.44 -20.41
CA GLU A 49 -6.60 -15.65 -21.70
C GLU A 49 -6.39 -14.36 -22.50
N GLY A 50 -5.26 -14.26 -23.20
CA GLY A 50 -4.85 -13.08 -23.97
C GLY A 50 -4.41 -11.90 -23.10
N ALA A 51 -4.47 -11.99 -21.77
CA ALA A 51 -4.06 -10.91 -20.89
C ALA A 51 -2.53 -10.69 -20.92
N PRO A 52 -2.06 -9.44 -21.03
CA PRO A 52 -0.69 -9.08 -20.67
C PRO A 52 -0.55 -9.01 -19.14
N ILE A 53 0.32 -9.86 -18.60
CA ILE A 53 0.66 -9.93 -17.17
C ILE A 53 2.17 -9.91 -16.97
N THR A 54 2.61 -9.82 -15.71
CA THR A 54 4.01 -10.03 -15.35
C THR A 54 4.20 -11.35 -14.61
N LEU A 55 5.21 -12.12 -15.01
CA LEU A 55 5.79 -13.19 -14.22
C LEU A 55 6.79 -12.58 -13.23
N LYS A 56 6.66 -12.88 -11.95
CA LYS A 56 7.28 -12.10 -10.85
C LYS A 56 8.10 -13.01 -9.95
N ALA A 57 9.38 -12.74 -9.81
CA ALA A 57 10.25 -13.47 -8.90
C ALA A 57 11.48 -12.64 -8.51
N ILE A 58 12.14 -13.07 -7.44
CA ILE A 58 13.40 -12.53 -6.91
C ILE A 58 14.42 -13.66 -6.71
N ILE A 59 15.67 -13.29 -6.46
CA ILE A 59 16.68 -14.18 -5.87
C ILE A 59 17.03 -13.64 -4.51
N ARG A 60 16.80 -14.42 -3.46
CA ARG A 60 17.14 -14.06 -2.08
C ARG A 60 18.43 -14.73 -1.65
N ASN A 61 19.13 -14.11 -0.71
CA ASN A 61 20.44 -14.55 -0.20
C ASN A 61 21.50 -14.71 -1.31
N ALA A 62 21.39 -13.88 -2.35
CA ALA A 62 22.26 -13.88 -3.52
C ALA A 62 23.74 -13.76 -3.11
N GLN A 63 24.52 -14.80 -3.39
CA GLN A 63 25.97 -14.83 -3.19
C GLN A 63 26.71 -14.24 -4.39
N CYS A 64 26.13 -14.37 -5.57
CA CYS A 64 26.63 -13.75 -6.78
C CYS A 64 26.20 -12.29 -6.96
N GLY A 65 27.03 -11.51 -7.65
CA GLY A 65 26.70 -10.15 -8.06
C GLY A 65 25.67 -10.09 -9.19
N SER A 66 25.63 -11.14 -10.04
CA SER A 66 24.73 -11.23 -11.18
C SER A 66 24.32 -12.68 -11.49
N TYR A 67 23.16 -12.82 -12.15
CA TYR A 67 22.55 -14.10 -12.52
C TYR A 67 21.97 -14.01 -13.92
N ASP A 68 22.09 -15.09 -14.68
CA ASP A 68 21.41 -15.26 -15.96
C ASP A 68 20.04 -15.90 -15.73
N ILE A 69 19.00 -15.18 -16.15
CA ILE A 69 17.59 -15.52 -15.92
C ILE A 69 16.95 -16.00 -17.21
N ARG A 70 16.20 -17.08 -17.13
CA ARG A 70 15.37 -17.60 -18.23
C ARG A 70 14.04 -18.13 -17.71
N TRP A 71 12.96 -17.86 -18.43
CA TRP A 71 11.63 -18.39 -18.14
C TRP A 71 11.25 -19.47 -19.16
N ASP A 72 10.69 -20.58 -18.70
CA ASP A 72 10.16 -21.67 -19.55
C ASP A 72 8.71 -21.37 -19.92
N ILE A 73 8.52 -20.42 -20.86
CA ILE A 73 7.18 -19.93 -21.24
C ILE A 73 6.39 -20.90 -22.13
N ASN A 74 7.06 -21.81 -22.83
CA ASN A 74 6.40 -22.84 -23.63
C ASN A 74 6.16 -24.14 -22.84
N ARG A 75 6.77 -24.26 -21.65
CA ARG A 75 6.57 -25.33 -20.66
C ARG A 75 7.09 -26.67 -21.14
N ASN A 76 8.15 -26.68 -21.93
CA ASN A 76 8.74 -27.90 -22.47
C ASN A 76 9.92 -28.43 -21.62
N GLY A 77 10.23 -27.76 -20.50
CA GLY A 77 11.33 -28.13 -19.60
C GLY A 77 12.72 -27.73 -20.10
N ASN A 78 12.81 -27.13 -21.30
CA ASN A 78 14.02 -26.54 -21.83
C ASN A 78 13.93 -25.01 -21.63
N PHE A 79 15.05 -24.39 -21.26
CA PHE A 79 15.12 -22.94 -21.02
C PHE A 79 15.84 -22.23 -22.18
N ASN A 80 15.83 -22.80 -23.38
CA ASN A 80 16.61 -22.29 -24.51
C ASN A 80 15.79 -21.44 -25.49
N ASP A 81 14.47 -21.53 -25.37
CA ASP A 81 13.54 -20.94 -26.33
C ASP A 81 13.14 -19.50 -25.99
N ASP A 82 13.52 -18.99 -24.81
CA ASP A 82 13.17 -17.65 -24.32
C ASP A 82 14.36 -16.67 -24.29
N TYR A 83 14.04 -15.38 -24.32
CA TYR A 83 14.97 -14.28 -24.13
C TYR A 83 15.64 -14.37 -22.75
N ALA A 84 16.94 -14.65 -22.75
CA ALA A 84 17.76 -14.61 -21.55
C ALA A 84 18.16 -13.17 -21.22
N PHE A 85 18.18 -12.82 -19.94
CA PHE A 85 18.70 -11.55 -19.47
C PHE A 85 19.48 -11.72 -18.17
N THR A 86 20.39 -10.80 -17.92
CA THR A 86 21.17 -10.78 -16.68
C THR A 86 20.50 -9.86 -15.66
N ALA A 87 20.29 -10.35 -14.45
CA ALA A 87 19.82 -9.58 -13.31
C ALA A 87 20.95 -9.38 -12.30
N ASN A 88 21.01 -8.20 -11.68
CA ASN A 88 22.10 -7.80 -10.78
C ASN A 88 21.57 -7.52 -9.39
N ARG A 89 22.39 -7.78 -8.37
CA ARG A 89 22.09 -7.44 -6.99
C ARG A 89 22.02 -5.91 -6.81
N GLU A 90 20.99 -5.42 -6.13
CA GLU A 90 20.82 -3.99 -5.90
C GLU A 90 21.49 -3.51 -4.59
N GLY A 91 22.28 -2.44 -4.69
CA GLY A 91 22.89 -1.76 -3.55
C GLY A 91 23.77 -2.67 -2.69
N THR A 92 23.62 -2.56 -1.37
CA THR A 92 24.36 -3.38 -0.39
C THR A 92 23.58 -4.62 0.05
N THR A 93 22.44 -4.92 -0.58
CA THR A 93 21.54 -6.01 -0.17
C THR A 93 22.11 -7.39 -0.52
N VAL A 94 21.38 -8.44 -0.14
CA VAL A 94 21.61 -9.84 -0.57
C VAL A 94 20.43 -10.35 -1.40
N THR A 95 19.72 -9.45 -2.07
CA THR A 95 18.55 -9.78 -2.89
C THR A 95 18.77 -9.24 -4.30
N VAL A 96 18.46 -10.05 -5.32
CA VAL A 96 18.22 -9.59 -6.70
C VAL A 96 16.71 -9.43 -6.82
N ARG A 97 16.24 -8.19 -6.90
CA ARG A 97 14.82 -7.87 -6.68
C ARG A 97 13.92 -8.06 -7.89
N ASP A 98 14.49 -8.09 -9.09
CA ASP A 98 13.70 -8.22 -10.30
C ASP A 98 14.32 -9.24 -11.24
N ILE A 99 13.75 -10.45 -11.23
CA ILE A 99 13.99 -11.45 -12.27
C ILE A 99 12.72 -11.74 -13.08
N GLY A 100 11.77 -10.80 -13.08
CA GLY A 100 10.48 -10.93 -13.76
C GLY A 100 10.51 -10.59 -15.26
N ARG A 101 9.40 -10.85 -15.93
CA ARG A 101 9.18 -10.53 -17.35
C ARG A 101 7.70 -10.37 -17.70
N GLY A 102 7.40 -9.64 -18.76
CA GLY A 102 6.06 -9.60 -19.35
C GLY A 102 5.70 -10.93 -20.03
N PHE A 103 4.44 -11.33 -19.92
CA PHE A 103 3.91 -12.58 -20.46
C PHE A 103 2.48 -12.38 -20.97
N VAL A 104 2.23 -12.82 -22.19
CA VAL A 104 0.86 -12.89 -22.75
C VAL A 104 0.31 -14.27 -22.44
N VAL A 105 -0.75 -14.31 -21.62
CA VAL A 105 -1.43 -15.55 -21.24
C VAL A 105 -2.00 -16.20 -22.50
N PRO A 106 -1.67 -17.48 -22.80
CA PRO A 106 -2.17 -18.14 -23.99
C PRO A 106 -3.66 -18.43 -23.86
N TYR A 107 -4.32 -18.56 -25.01
CA TYR A 107 -5.71 -19.02 -25.09
C TYR A 107 -5.85 -20.45 -24.58
N VAL A 108 -6.95 -20.72 -23.88
CA VAL A 108 -7.22 -22.03 -23.26
C VAL A 108 -8.61 -22.50 -23.63
N ASP A 109 -8.78 -23.83 -23.70
CA ASP A 109 -10.04 -24.49 -24.00
C ASP A 109 -11.04 -24.48 -22.84
N ARG A 110 -10.53 -24.32 -21.62
CA ARG A 110 -11.30 -24.24 -20.36
C ARG A 110 -10.45 -23.63 -19.26
N ASP A 111 -11.10 -23.23 -18.18
CA ASP A 111 -10.46 -22.84 -16.94
C ASP A 111 -9.47 -23.91 -16.48
N LYS A 112 -8.20 -23.53 -16.30
CA LYS A 112 -7.16 -24.49 -15.89
C LYS A 112 -5.95 -23.86 -15.23
N PRO A 113 -5.28 -24.60 -14.33
CA PRO A 113 -3.99 -24.18 -13.81
C PRO A 113 -2.90 -24.21 -14.88
N MET A 114 -1.93 -23.33 -14.75
CA MET A 114 -0.77 -23.23 -15.61
C MET A 114 0.47 -22.87 -14.79
N ASN A 115 1.51 -23.67 -14.90
CA ASN A 115 2.79 -23.41 -14.24
C ASN A 115 3.81 -22.91 -15.27
N ILE A 116 4.52 -21.83 -14.92
CA ILE A 116 5.64 -21.31 -15.71
C ILE A 116 6.88 -21.35 -14.82
N ASN A 117 7.92 -22.04 -15.25
CA ASN A 117 9.15 -22.18 -14.47
C ASN A 117 10.13 -21.05 -14.79
N VAL A 118 10.92 -20.66 -13.81
CA VAL A 118 12.07 -19.76 -13.96
C VAL A 118 13.33 -20.49 -13.54
N ARG A 119 14.40 -20.24 -14.28
CA ARG A 119 15.76 -20.68 -13.96
C ARG A 119 16.65 -19.46 -13.77
N ALA A 120 17.37 -19.45 -12.64
CA ALA A 120 18.44 -18.50 -12.39
C ALA A 120 19.78 -19.25 -12.31
N ARG A 121 20.72 -18.87 -13.16
CA ARG A 121 22.09 -19.40 -13.15
C ARG A 121 23.03 -18.35 -12.58
N SER A 122 23.78 -18.70 -11.54
CA SER A 122 24.78 -17.81 -10.96
C SER A 122 25.97 -17.64 -11.92
N ASN A 123 26.40 -16.40 -12.13
CA ASN A 123 27.50 -16.06 -13.05
C ASN A 123 28.90 -16.21 -12.42
N CYS A 124 28.97 -16.62 -11.14
CA CYS A 124 30.22 -16.87 -10.41
C CYS A 124 30.36 -18.33 -9.98
N GLY A 125 29.60 -19.25 -10.58
CA GLY A 125 29.50 -20.66 -10.19
C GLY A 125 28.29 -20.93 -9.30
N GLY A 126 27.88 -22.20 -9.17
CA GLY A 126 26.80 -22.60 -8.24
C GLY A 126 25.64 -23.44 -8.76
N GLY A 127 25.64 -23.69 -10.07
CA GLY A 127 24.55 -24.41 -10.70
C GLY A 127 23.26 -23.59 -10.78
N ASP A 128 22.22 -24.26 -11.27
CA ASP A 128 20.95 -23.64 -11.60
C ASP A 128 19.99 -23.70 -10.39
N LYS A 129 19.31 -22.58 -10.11
CA LYS A 129 18.20 -22.51 -9.14
C LYS A 129 16.88 -22.33 -9.89
N PHE A 130 15.79 -22.82 -9.31
CA PHE A 130 14.49 -22.86 -9.98
C PHE A 130 13.37 -22.33 -9.09
N GLY A 131 12.34 -21.78 -9.73
CA GLY A 131 11.06 -21.44 -9.12
C GLY A 131 9.91 -21.68 -10.08
N THR A 132 8.70 -21.80 -9.55
CA THR A 132 7.49 -22.05 -10.36
C THR A 132 6.44 -20.98 -10.06
N PHE A 133 6.08 -20.23 -11.10
CA PHE A 133 4.98 -19.27 -11.07
C PHE A 133 3.67 -19.99 -11.43
N LYS A 134 2.71 -19.92 -10.51
CA LYS A 134 1.42 -20.59 -10.64
C LYS A 134 0.38 -19.61 -11.12
N LEU A 135 -0.31 -19.97 -12.19
CA LEU A 135 -1.43 -19.24 -12.78
C LEU A 135 -2.67 -20.12 -12.77
N PHE A 136 -3.84 -19.48 -12.65
CA PHE A 136 -5.12 -20.08 -12.98
C PHE A 136 -5.69 -19.23 -14.11
N VAL A 137 -5.79 -19.84 -15.28
CA VAL A 137 -6.22 -19.15 -16.50
C VAL A 137 -7.71 -19.37 -16.66
N TYR A 138 -8.46 -18.29 -16.56
CA TYR A 138 -9.89 -18.26 -16.85
C TYR A 138 -10.12 -18.15 -18.36
N ASN A 139 -10.96 -19.03 -18.87
CA ASN A 139 -11.52 -18.97 -20.20
C ASN A 139 -12.78 -18.11 -20.16
N PHE A 140 -12.66 -16.85 -20.56
CA PHE A 140 -13.80 -15.94 -20.60
C PHE A 140 -14.71 -16.13 -21.83
N GLY A 141 -14.50 -17.17 -22.65
CA GLY A 141 -15.40 -17.54 -23.76
C GLY A 141 -15.98 -18.95 -23.63
N GLU A 142 -17.12 -19.22 -24.29
CA GLU A 142 -17.69 -20.56 -24.37
C GLU A 142 -16.77 -21.51 -25.16
N ASN A 143 -16.24 -22.54 -24.50
CA ASN A 143 -15.68 -23.75 -25.12
C ASN A 143 -14.62 -23.54 -26.24
N GLY A 144 -13.85 -22.46 -26.18
CA GLY A 144 -12.68 -22.26 -27.05
C GLY A 144 -12.97 -21.99 -28.53
N GLN A 145 -14.22 -21.70 -28.94
CA GLN A 145 -14.56 -21.44 -30.36
C GLN A 145 -15.70 -20.42 -30.59
N GLY A 146 -15.73 -19.27 -29.91
CA GLY A 146 -16.79 -18.26 -30.09
C GLY A 146 -16.35 -16.78 -29.98
N ASN A 147 -17.18 -15.89 -30.52
CA ASN A 147 -16.96 -14.43 -30.62
C ASN A 147 -17.15 -13.63 -29.32
N GLU A 148 -17.52 -14.27 -28.20
CA GLU A 148 -17.63 -13.62 -26.89
C GLU A 148 -16.33 -13.82 -26.09
N ARG A 149 -15.31 -13.07 -26.52
CA ARG A 149 -14.11 -12.80 -25.71
C ARG A 149 -14.48 -11.84 -24.57
N LEU A 150 -13.59 -11.65 -23.60
CA LEU A 150 -13.73 -10.54 -22.63
C LEU A 150 -14.13 -9.27 -23.38
N SER A 151 -15.33 -8.75 -23.08
CA SER A 151 -15.87 -7.63 -23.84
C SER A 151 -14.90 -6.46 -23.78
N THR A 152 -14.68 -5.80 -24.91
CA THR A 152 -13.90 -4.57 -24.93
C THR A 152 -14.68 -3.40 -24.33
N ASP A 153 -16.00 -3.55 -24.19
CA ASP A 153 -16.89 -2.68 -23.44
C ASP A 153 -16.99 -3.14 -21.97
N PRO A 154 -16.36 -2.42 -21.03
CA PRO A 154 -16.32 -2.84 -19.64
C PRO A 154 -17.69 -2.80 -18.94
N ARG A 155 -18.68 -2.14 -19.53
CA ARG A 155 -20.05 -2.15 -19.00
C ARG A 155 -20.71 -3.53 -19.13
N GLN A 156 -20.16 -4.41 -19.95
CA GLN A 156 -20.64 -5.77 -20.14
C GLN A 156 -19.85 -6.81 -19.33
N TRP A 157 -18.87 -6.39 -18.54
CA TRP A 157 -18.17 -7.32 -17.66
C TRP A 157 -19.10 -7.80 -16.54
N SER A 158 -19.16 -9.11 -16.34
CA SER A 158 -19.81 -9.69 -15.16
C SER A 158 -19.04 -9.31 -13.89
N ASP A 159 -19.67 -9.48 -12.73
CA ASP A 159 -19.02 -9.20 -11.43
C ASP A 159 -17.81 -10.11 -11.22
N GLU A 160 -17.89 -11.37 -11.64
CA GLU A 160 -16.76 -12.32 -11.57
C GLU A 160 -15.59 -11.88 -12.47
N GLN A 161 -15.87 -11.46 -13.71
CA GLN A 161 -14.84 -10.94 -14.60
C GLN A 161 -14.16 -9.70 -14.00
N LEU A 162 -14.94 -8.79 -13.42
CA LEU A 162 -14.42 -7.61 -12.75
C LEU A 162 -13.55 -7.99 -11.54
N GLU A 163 -14.00 -8.90 -10.67
CA GLU A 163 -13.24 -9.38 -9.51
C GLU A 163 -11.86 -9.95 -9.92
N ILE A 164 -11.82 -10.75 -11.00
CA ILE A 164 -10.58 -11.31 -11.55
C ILE A 164 -9.67 -10.20 -12.09
N LEU A 165 -10.23 -9.26 -12.87
CA LEU A 165 -9.46 -8.15 -13.44
C LEU A 165 -8.91 -7.21 -12.36
N VAL A 166 -9.66 -6.96 -11.29
CA VAL A 166 -9.18 -6.21 -10.11
C VAL A 166 -8.00 -6.92 -9.47
N SER A 167 -8.12 -8.23 -9.23
CA SER A 167 -7.05 -9.04 -8.64
C SER A 167 -5.78 -8.98 -9.49
N MET A 168 -5.92 -9.08 -10.81
CA MET A 168 -4.82 -8.89 -11.76
C MET A 168 -4.23 -7.47 -11.67
N ALA A 169 -5.07 -6.43 -11.57
CA ALA A 169 -4.65 -5.03 -11.51
C ALA A 169 -3.82 -4.72 -10.26
N ILE A 170 -4.28 -5.20 -9.10
CA ILE A 170 -3.56 -5.12 -7.83
C ILE A 170 -2.18 -5.79 -7.95
N GLN A 171 -2.13 -7.04 -8.45
CA GLN A 171 -0.89 -7.80 -8.54
C GLN A 171 0.15 -7.17 -9.46
N GLU A 172 -0.27 -6.48 -10.53
CA GLU A 172 0.67 -5.73 -11.37
C GLU A 172 1.11 -4.41 -10.72
N ASN A 173 0.21 -3.74 -10.00
CA ASN A 173 0.56 -2.50 -9.30
C ASN A 173 1.53 -2.73 -8.14
N LEU A 174 1.34 -3.81 -7.36
CA LEU A 174 2.28 -4.25 -6.32
C LEU A 174 3.67 -4.50 -6.91
N TRP A 175 3.73 -5.20 -8.05
CA TRP A 175 5.00 -5.49 -8.71
C TRP A 175 5.66 -4.26 -9.30
N HIS A 176 4.88 -3.34 -9.88
CA HIS A 176 5.38 -2.05 -10.33
C HIS A 176 6.00 -1.27 -9.17
N THR A 177 5.25 -1.12 -8.07
CA THR A 177 5.71 -0.45 -6.84
C THR A 177 6.98 -1.07 -6.31
N HIS A 178 7.03 -2.41 -6.23
CA HIS A 178 8.22 -3.16 -5.83
C HIS A 178 9.43 -2.77 -6.66
N ARG A 179 9.35 -2.86 -8.00
CA ARG A 179 10.49 -2.62 -8.88
C ARG A 179 10.99 -1.18 -8.89
N HIS A 180 10.12 -0.20 -8.58
CA HIS A 180 10.46 1.22 -8.62
C HIS A 180 10.86 1.82 -7.27
N MET A 181 10.91 1.01 -6.22
CA MET A 181 11.61 1.40 -5.00
C MET A 181 13.09 1.72 -5.30
N GLY A 182 13.69 2.59 -4.49
CA GLY A 182 15.08 3.01 -4.58
C GLY A 182 15.75 3.10 -3.22
N GLY A 183 17.05 3.43 -3.22
CA GLY A 183 17.83 3.65 -1.99
C GLY A 183 18.02 2.40 -1.12
N PHE A 184 18.14 1.23 -1.74
CA PHE A 184 18.31 -0.05 -1.05
C PHE A 184 19.59 -0.10 -0.22
N SER A 185 19.42 -0.31 1.08
CA SER A 185 20.53 -0.43 2.03
C SER A 185 20.30 -1.55 3.05
N GLY A 186 21.41 -2.04 3.60
CA GLY A 186 21.42 -2.98 4.72
C GLY A 186 21.01 -4.42 4.39
N ARG A 187 21.47 -5.32 5.28
CA ARG A 187 21.29 -6.78 5.18
C ARG A 187 20.62 -7.39 6.42
N ASN A 188 20.43 -6.60 7.47
CA ASN A 188 19.96 -7.04 8.78
C ASN A 188 18.80 -6.17 9.26
N ASN A 189 18.12 -6.62 10.32
CA ASN A 189 17.00 -5.92 10.93
C ASN A 189 17.24 -4.44 11.29
N ALA A 190 18.48 -4.05 11.60
CA ALA A 190 18.84 -2.69 12.03
C ALA A 190 19.15 -1.72 10.89
N GLY A 191 19.29 -2.18 9.65
CA GLY A 191 19.65 -1.33 8.50
C GLY A 191 18.84 -1.57 7.23
N LEU A 192 17.83 -2.43 7.28
CA LEU A 192 17.02 -2.82 6.14
C LEU A 192 16.08 -1.68 5.71
N GLU A 193 16.49 -0.83 4.77
CA GLU A 193 15.70 0.32 4.29
C GLU A 193 15.61 0.38 2.76
N ALA A 194 14.55 1.04 2.27
CA ALA A 194 14.37 1.53 0.89
C ALA A 194 13.21 2.54 0.86
N HIS A 195 13.06 3.30 -0.23
CA HIS A 195 12.01 4.32 -0.39
C HIS A 195 11.30 4.21 -1.73
N ALA A 196 10.05 4.69 -1.81
CA ALA A 196 9.23 4.67 -3.02
C ALA A 196 9.43 5.93 -3.90
N GLY A 197 10.68 6.39 -4.06
CA GLY A 197 11.05 7.57 -4.86
C GLY A 197 10.64 8.95 -4.29
N TYR A 198 9.53 9.03 -3.54
CA TYR A 198 9.03 10.22 -2.85
C TYR A 198 8.71 9.88 -1.39
N ALA A 199 8.91 10.82 -0.47
CA ALA A 199 8.84 10.54 0.96
C ALA A 199 7.41 10.15 1.39
N GLU A 200 6.43 10.92 0.95
CA GLU A 200 5.00 10.70 1.16
C GLU A 200 4.57 9.34 0.58
N SER A 201 5.08 8.99 -0.62
CA SER A 201 4.81 7.71 -1.28
C SER A 201 5.34 6.51 -0.50
N SER A 202 6.34 6.68 0.38
CA SER A 202 6.96 5.54 1.07
C SER A 202 6.04 4.97 2.17
N GLY A 203 5.33 5.84 2.91
CA GLY A 203 4.33 5.42 3.90
C GLY A 203 3.14 4.71 3.24
N ILE A 204 2.50 5.36 2.28
CA ILE A 204 1.36 4.76 1.55
C ILE A 204 1.77 3.55 0.69
N GLY A 205 3.03 3.46 0.24
CA GLY A 205 3.55 2.29 -0.45
C GLY A 205 3.65 1.08 0.46
N GLN A 206 4.07 1.27 1.72
CA GLN A 206 4.00 0.22 2.74
C GLN A 206 2.55 -0.18 2.99
N TRP A 207 1.65 0.80 3.08
CA TRP A 207 0.22 0.54 3.25
C TRP A 207 -0.31 -0.36 2.13
N LEU A 208 -0.02 -0.04 0.85
CA LEU A 208 -0.45 -0.84 -0.30
C LEU A 208 -0.09 -2.32 -0.18
N PHE A 209 1.15 -2.65 0.20
CA PHE A 209 1.56 -4.04 0.38
C PHE A 209 0.79 -4.70 1.54
N VAL A 210 0.73 -4.02 2.68
CA VAL A 210 0.17 -4.57 3.91
C VAL A 210 -1.32 -4.80 3.80
N ILE A 211 -2.05 -3.83 3.23
CA ILE A 211 -3.49 -4.01 3.03
C ILE A 211 -3.72 -5.20 2.11
N ASN A 212 -2.94 -5.38 1.05
CA ASN A 212 -3.01 -6.57 0.18
C ASN A 212 -2.38 -7.84 0.77
N ASN A 213 -2.35 -7.97 2.11
CA ASN A 213 -1.91 -9.14 2.86
C ASN A 213 -0.45 -9.58 2.58
N HIS A 214 0.40 -8.64 2.16
CA HIS A 214 1.85 -8.83 2.04
C HIS A 214 2.53 -8.17 3.24
N LEU A 215 2.40 -8.83 4.39
CA LEU A 215 2.84 -8.32 5.68
C LEU A 215 4.38 -8.24 5.78
N PRO A 216 4.93 -7.25 6.51
CA PRO A 216 6.36 -7.04 6.62
C PRO A 216 7.04 -8.14 7.46
N ALA A 217 8.29 -8.46 7.11
CA ALA A 217 9.12 -9.41 7.86
C ALA A 217 10.59 -8.97 7.91
N TYR A 218 11.26 -9.30 9.00
CA TYR A 218 12.71 -9.14 9.17
C TYR A 218 13.46 -10.37 8.65
N PRO A 219 14.72 -10.24 8.19
CA PRO A 219 15.55 -11.38 7.86
C PRO A 219 15.76 -12.27 9.11
N PRO A 220 15.39 -13.56 9.07
CA PRO A 220 15.39 -14.43 10.25
C PRO A 220 16.77 -14.54 10.93
N SER A 221 17.83 -14.62 10.12
CA SER A 221 19.21 -14.68 10.59
C SER A 221 19.69 -13.41 11.32
N SER A 222 18.93 -12.32 11.27
CA SER A 222 19.25 -11.09 11.98
C SER A 222 18.54 -10.94 13.33
N LEU A 223 17.61 -11.83 13.64
CA LEU A 223 16.86 -11.84 14.90
C LEU A 223 17.54 -12.78 15.90
N ALA A 224 17.60 -12.38 17.17
CA ALA A 224 18.11 -13.24 18.21
C ALA A 224 17.11 -14.39 18.48
N ALA A 225 17.60 -15.57 18.84
CA ALA A 225 16.74 -16.71 19.17
C ALA A 225 15.81 -16.42 20.39
N ASN A 226 16.25 -15.54 21.28
CA ASN A 226 15.49 -15.07 22.45
C ASN A 226 14.90 -13.66 22.25
N GLU A 227 14.63 -13.27 21.00
CA GLU A 227 13.98 -12.00 20.67
C GLU A 227 12.68 -11.84 21.47
N PRO A 228 12.51 -10.75 22.24
CA PRO A 228 11.26 -10.47 22.93
C PRO A 228 10.13 -10.25 21.92
N ALA A 229 9.27 -11.26 21.76
CA ALA A 229 8.14 -11.27 20.85
C ALA A 229 7.04 -12.22 21.37
N PRO A 230 5.79 -12.07 20.89
CA PRO A 230 4.74 -13.05 21.17
C PRO A 230 5.13 -14.47 20.77
N GLU A 231 4.54 -15.47 21.45
CA GLU A 231 4.76 -16.87 21.12
C GLU A 231 4.45 -17.15 19.64
N GLY A 232 5.31 -17.95 18.98
CA GLY A 232 5.17 -18.28 17.56
C GLY A 232 5.58 -17.18 16.58
N TRP A 233 5.84 -15.95 17.04
CA TRP A 233 6.14 -14.83 16.14
C TRP A 233 7.39 -15.05 15.28
N LEU A 234 8.48 -15.58 15.85
CA LEU A 234 9.72 -15.83 15.11
C LEU A 234 9.52 -16.79 13.94
N VAL A 235 8.74 -17.86 14.15
CA VAL A 235 8.41 -18.87 13.12
C VAL A 235 7.58 -18.22 12.01
N GLU A 236 6.60 -17.41 12.38
CA GLU A 236 5.74 -16.74 11.41
C GLU A 236 6.50 -15.64 10.64
N ASN A 237 7.39 -14.88 11.29
CA ASN A 237 8.29 -13.94 10.62
C ASN A 237 9.18 -14.66 9.59
N GLU A 238 9.78 -15.79 9.96
CA GLU A 238 10.58 -16.61 9.06
C GLU A 238 9.77 -17.13 7.88
N ARG A 239 8.55 -17.61 8.12
CA ARG A 239 7.64 -18.05 7.06
C ARG A 239 7.36 -16.93 6.08
N ARG A 240 6.88 -15.76 6.55
CA ARG A 240 6.57 -14.58 5.70
C ARG A 240 7.78 -14.15 4.90
N TRP A 241 8.94 -14.06 5.56
CA TRP A 241 10.19 -13.72 4.90
C TRP A 241 10.45 -14.71 3.78
N ASN A 242 10.46 -16.02 4.02
CA ASN A 242 10.88 -17.02 3.04
C ASN A 242 9.88 -17.24 1.88
N VAL A 243 8.58 -16.99 2.07
CA VAL A 243 7.58 -17.29 1.04
C VAL A 243 7.19 -16.09 0.17
N ASP A 244 7.44 -14.85 0.63
CA ASP A 244 6.93 -13.66 -0.03
C ASP A 244 8.02 -12.59 -0.24
N PRO A 245 8.34 -12.26 -1.51
CA PRO A 245 9.24 -11.16 -1.85
C PRO A 245 8.77 -9.79 -1.33
N TYR A 246 7.46 -9.56 -1.22
CA TYR A 246 6.91 -8.28 -0.78
C TYR A 246 7.05 -8.05 0.72
N ALA A 247 7.21 -9.10 1.54
CA ALA A 247 7.47 -8.96 2.97
C ALA A 247 8.74 -8.13 3.26
N GLU A 248 9.80 -8.32 2.47
CA GLU A 248 11.02 -7.52 2.55
C GLU A 248 10.76 -6.06 2.09
N SER A 249 9.92 -5.88 1.07
CA SER A 249 9.63 -4.55 0.50
C SER A 249 8.82 -3.70 1.47
N ALA A 250 7.78 -4.27 2.07
CA ALA A 250 6.98 -3.65 3.12
C ALA A 250 7.86 -3.28 4.33
N MET A 251 8.73 -4.19 4.78
CA MET A 251 9.63 -3.92 5.92
C MET A 251 10.64 -2.81 5.61
N ARG A 252 11.19 -2.75 4.39
CA ARG A 252 12.12 -1.70 3.97
C ARG A 252 11.49 -0.32 3.96
N LEU A 253 10.26 -0.20 3.43
CA LEU A 253 9.50 1.05 3.43
C LEU A 253 9.12 1.47 4.85
N LEU A 254 8.74 0.51 5.69
CA LEU A 254 8.44 0.73 7.10
C LEU A 254 9.64 1.29 7.86
N ASN A 255 10.78 0.58 7.80
CA ASN A 255 12.01 1.01 8.46
C ASN A 255 12.49 2.37 7.93
N TYR A 256 12.35 2.66 6.64
CA TYR A 256 12.68 3.97 6.11
C TYR A 256 11.90 5.08 6.81
N ASN A 257 10.59 4.91 7.03
CA ASN A 257 9.80 5.91 7.75
C ASN A 257 10.18 6.00 9.24
N VAL A 258 10.37 4.86 9.90
CA VAL A 258 10.62 4.80 11.35
C VAL A 258 12.04 5.19 11.75
N ALA A 259 13.04 4.94 10.90
CA ALA A 259 14.46 5.23 11.19
C ALA A 259 14.73 6.71 11.51
N ARG A 260 13.86 7.61 11.03
CA ARG A 260 13.95 9.06 11.27
C ARG A 260 12.85 9.59 12.19
N SER A 261 12.40 8.78 13.16
CA SER A 261 11.41 9.21 14.14
C SER A 261 11.93 10.31 15.06
N GLY A 262 11.05 11.25 15.41
CA GLY A 262 11.33 12.32 16.36
C GLY A 262 10.34 12.32 17.52
N HIS A 263 10.83 12.67 18.71
CA HIS A 263 10.03 12.85 19.92
C HIS A 263 9.61 14.32 20.05
N THR A 264 8.43 14.57 20.62
CA THR A 264 7.92 15.91 20.93
C THR A 264 7.18 15.87 22.25
N GLY A 265 7.37 16.88 23.10
CA GLY A 265 6.57 17.03 24.31
C GLY A 265 5.14 17.40 23.95
N ILE A 266 4.16 16.71 24.52
CA ILE A 266 2.72 16.97 24.31
C ILE A 266 2.00 17.24 25.63
N ASN A 267 0.74 17.68 25.56
CA ASN A 267 -0.03 17.98 26.76
C ASN A 267 -0.62 16.72 27.37
N ASN A 268 -0.85 16.73 28.69
CA ASN A 268 -1.53 15.63 29.38
C ASN A 268 -2.93 15.34 28.80
N SER A 269 -3.60 16.36 28.27
CA SER A 269 -4.91 16.20 27.63
C SER A 269 -4.85 15.38 26.35
N ASP A 270 -3.69 15.34 25.68
CA ASP A 270 -3.53 14.59 24.44
C ASP A 270 -3.31 13.10 24.70
N GLU A 271 -2.99 12.73 25.94
CA GLU A 271 -2.76 11.37 26.42
C GLU A 271 -3.89 10.83 27.31
N ASP A 272 -5.01 11.57 27.43
CA ASP A 272 -6.16 11.10 28.22
C ASP A 272 -6.71 9.77 27.65
N ASN A 273 -7.40 9.01 28.48
CA ASN A 273 -7.84 7.65 28.15
C ASN A 273 -9.31 7.53 27.77
N THR A 274 -9.94 8.65 27.39
CA THR A 274 -11.31 8.69 26.89
C THR A 274 -11.35 8.22 25.42
N CYS A 275 -12.26 7.32 25.07
CA CYS A 275 -12.23 6.57 23.80
C CYS A 275 -13.61 6.22 23.21
N GLY A 276 -14.61 7.04 23.52
CA GLY A 276 -15.94 6.94 22.96
C GLY A 276 -16.98 7.62 23.83
N TYR A 277 -18.24 7.52 23.41
CA TYR A 277 -19.39 7.93 24.19
C TYR A 277 -20.40 6.78 24.33
N ARG A 278 -20.98 6.64 25.52
CA ARG A 278 -22.14 5.77 25.80
C ARG A 278 -23.20 6.59 26.50
N ASN A 279 -24.36 6.78 25.86
CA ASN A 279 -25.45 7.61 26.38
C ASN A 279 -24.99 9.02 26.80
N ARG A 280 -24.17 9.67 25.94
CA ARG A 280 -23.57 11.01 26.17
C ARG A 280 -22.55 11.09 27.32
N ASN A 281 -22.17 9.98 27.95
CA ASN A 281 -21.06 9.94 28.89
C ASN A 281 -19.80 9.39 28.21
N GLN A 282 -18.64 9.99 28.51
CA GLN A 282 -17.37 9.49 27.99
C GLN A 282 -17.06 8.09 28.52
N VAL A 283 -16.55 7.23 27.63
CA VAL A 283 -16.04 5.90 27.96
C VAL A 283 -14.53 5.97 28.10
N ARG A 284 -13.96 5.21 29.05
CA ARG A 284 -12.51 5.09 29.24
C ARG A 284 -11.98 3.77 28.70
N CYS A 285 -10.81 3.82 28.08
CA CYS A 285 -10.07 2.67 27.56
C CYS A 285 -8.80 2.41 28.37
N ASN A 286 -8.29 1.18 28.25
CA ASN A 286 -6.98 0.83 28.77
C ASN A 286 -5.92 1.37 27.83
N ARG A 287 -5.08 2.27 28.35
CA ARG A 287 -3.98 2.85 27.59
C ARG A 287 -2.77 1.92 27.58
N ILE A 288 -2.03 1.94 26.48
CA ILE A 288 -0.80 1.16 26.34
C ILE A 288 0.22 1.64 27.38
N ALA A 289 0.85 0.68 28.05
CA ALA A 289 1.82 1.01 29.09
C ALA A 289 2.98 1.86 28.54
N GLY A 290 3.33 2.91 29.27
CA GLY A 290 4.42 3.82 28.88
C GLY A 290 4.06 4.87 27.83
N THR A 291 2.79 5.07 27.50
CA THR A 291 2.34 6.17 26.62
C THR A 291 1.63 7.30 27.37
N SER A 292 1.63 7.31 28.70
CA SER A 292 1.21 8.47 29.52
C SER A 292 2.45 9.19 30.05
N ASP A 293 3.33 9.60 29.14
CA ASP A 293 4.67 10.09 29.41
C ASP A 293 4.94 11.49 28.86
N ARG A 294 3.87 12.20 28.46
CA ARG A 294 3.87 13.53 27.84
C ARG A 294 4.69 13.57 26.55
N THR A 295 4.71 12.48 25.80
CA THR A 295 5.55 12.33 24.61
C THR A 295 4.73 11.89 23.40
N GLY A 296 4.72 12.71 22.35
CA GLY A 296 4.24 12.35 21.03
C GLY A 296 5.40 11.99 20.09
N ILE A 297 5.14 11.12 19.11
CA ILE A 297 6.15 10.71 18.13
C ILE A 297 5.65 10.89 16.70
N TYR A 298 6.50 11.43 15.83
CA TYR A 298 6.27 11.41 14.39
C TYR A 298 7.26 10.51 13.65
N ALA A 299 6.80 9.91 12.57
CA ALA A 299 7.64 9.17 11.63
C ALA A 299 8.21 10.11 10.57
N ARG A 300 9.54 10.34 10.59
CA ARG A 300 10.35 11.06 9.57
C ARG A 300 10.06 12.55 9.37
N SER A 301 8.84 13.03 9.61
CA SER A 301 8.45 14.42 9.46
C SER A 301 7.36 14.80 10.45
N SER A 302 7.54 15.94 11.11
CA SER A 302 6.54 16.59 11.97
C SER A 302 5.44 17.33 11.21
N ASN A 303 5.41 17.22 9.88
CA ASN A 303 4.39 17.85 9.06
C ASN A 303 3.10 17.01 9.12
N THR A 304 1.97 17.62 9.44
CA THR A 304 0.69 16.90 9.62
C THR A 304 0.29 16.08 8.39
N TYR A 305 0.53 16.59 7.18
CA TYR A 305 0.23 15.87 5.93
C TYR A 305 0.89 14.49 5.91
N ARG A 306 2.17 14.43 6.28
CA ARG A 306 2.94 13.17 6.35
C ARG A 306 2.63 12.38 7.60
N THR A 307 2.39 13.06 8.72
CA THR A 307 2.06 12.42 9.99
C THR A 307 0.78 11.62 9.84
N GLY A 308 -0.28 12.21 9.28
CA GLY A 308 -1.53 11.51 8.97
C GLY A 308 -1.35 10.29 8.06
N MET A 309 -0.64 10.43 6.94
CA MET A 309 -0.30 9.31 6.05
C MET A 309 0.43 8.18 6.77
N ASN A 310 1.46 8.52 7.56
CA ASN A 310 2.29 7.54 8.24
C ASN A 310 1.56 6.88 9.41
N THR A 311 0.77 7.62 10.18
CA THR A 311 -0.02 7.07 11.30
C THR A 311 -0.99 6.01 10.80
N GLY A 312 -1.73 6.29 9.72
CA GLY A 312 -2.63 5.30 9.11
C GLY A 312 -1.87 4.09 8.57
N ALA A 313 -0.84 4.32 7.73
CA ALA A 313 -0.06 3.26 7.11
C ALA A 313 0.64 2.34 8.14
N ILE A 314 1.31 2.91 9.14
CA ILE A 314 2.07 2.14 10.13
C ILE A 314 1.14 1.39 11.07
N SER A 315 -0.07 1.89 11.34
CA SER A 315 -1.05 1.15 12.16
C SER A 315 -1.41 -0.21 11.56
N THR A 316 -1.44 -0.31 10.23
CA THR A 316 -1.77 -1.57 9.53
C THR A 316 -0.72 -2.67 9.70
N VAL A 317 0.48 -2.38 10.22
CA VAL A 317 1.55 -3.38 10.39
C VAL A 317 1.43 -4.20 11.68
N LEU A 318 0.56 -3.78 12.60
CA LEU A 318 0.39 -4.42 13.91
C LEU A 318 0.02 -5.92 13.84
N PRO A 319 -0.80 -6.41 12.89
CA PRO A 319 -1.00 -7.85 12.67
C PRO A 319 0.30 -8.64 12.45
N ALA A 320 1.32 -7.98 11.92
CA ALA A 320 2.61 -8.60 11.67
C ALA A 320 3.60 -8.41 12.82
N LEU A 321 3.55 -7.28 13.53
CA LEU A 321 4.63 -6.79 14.41
C LEU A 321 4.21 -6.47 15.85
N PHE A 322 2.95 -6.68 16.21
CA PHE A 322 2.44 -6.45 17.57
C PHE A 322 3.31 -7.14 18.64
N GLY A 323 3.56 -6.44 19.75
CA GLY A 323 4.37 -6.95 20.87
C GLY A 323 5.86 -7.10 20.58
N THR A 324 6.31 -6.87 19.34
CA THR A 324 7.73 -6.91 18.97
C THR A 324 8.38 -5.55 19.03
N ARG A 325 9.71 -5.52 19.04
CA ARG A 325 10.50 -4.29 19.16
C ARG A 325 10.90 -3.72 17.81
N ILE A 326 10.80 -2.40 17.69
CA ILE A 326 11.37 -1.63 16.59
C ILE A 326 12.90 -1.80 16.58
N LYS A 327 13.48 -1.89 15.38
CA LYS A 327 14.91 -2.21 15.19
C LYS A 327 15.77 -1.05 14.69
N VAL A 328 15.13 0.07 14.34
CA VAL A 328 15.78 1.20 13.66
C VAL A 328 15.48 2.54 14.34
N GLY A 329 16.40 3.49 14.19
CA GLY A 329 16.22 4.88 14.61
C GLY A 329 16.14 5.10 16.13
N ASN A 330 15.71 6.30 16.50
CA ASN A 330 15.65 6.78 17.89
C ASN A 330 14.63 6.05 18.77
N VAL A 331 13.69 5.33 18.16
CA VAL A 331 12.65 4.55 18.83
C VAL A 331 12.97 3.05 18.87
N SER A 332 14.20 2.67 18.49
CA SER A 332 14.66 1.29 18.57
C SER A 332 14.53 0.75 20.00
N GLY A 333 14.08 -0.50 20.12
CA GLY A 333 13.80 -1.16 21.39
C GLY A 333 12.38 -0.96 21.92
N GLN A 334 11.63 0.02 21.41
CA GLN A 334 10.22 0.24 21.77
C GLN A 334 9.29 -0.73 21.04
N GLN A 335 8.12 -1.00 21.63
CA GLN A 335 7.11 -1.86 21.01
C GLN A 335 6.36 -1.14 19.88
N TRP A 336 5.93 -1.89 18.86
CA TRP A 336 5.15 -1.33 17.75
C TRP A 336 3.80 -0.73 18.17
N ASN A 337 3.07 -1.37 19.07
CA ASN A 337 1.80 -0.85 19.58
C ASN A 337 2.00 0.43 20.42
N TRP A 338 3.08 0.51 21.20
CA TRP A 338 3.48 1.75 21.87
C TRP A 338 3.75 2.86 20.86
N TYR A 339 4.51 2.56 19.80
CA TYR A 339 4.87 3.56 18.79
C TYR A 339 3.65 4.10 18.05
N VAL A 340 2.72 3.23 17.66
CA VAL A 340 1.48 3.65 16.99
C VAL A 340 0.62 4.53 17.91
N GLN A 341 0.50 4.21 19.19
CA GLN A 341 -0.22 5.07 20.13
C GLN A 341 0.43 6.45 20.27
N GLN A 342 1.77 6.52 20.44
CA GLN A 342 2.48 7.82 20.49
C GLN A 342 2.31 8.64 19.20
N MET A 343 2.13 7.99 18.04
CA MET A 343 1.81 8.67 16.78
C MET A 343 0.38 9.22 16.75
N VAL A 344 -0.58 8.48 17.31
CA VAL A 344 -1.96 8.95 17.48
C VAL A 344 -2.00 10.18 18.38
N ASP A 345 -1.30 10.14 19.51
CA ASP A 345 -1.28 11.26 20.46
C ASP A 345 -0.58 12.49 19.86
N TYR A 346 0.51 12.29 19.10
CA TYR A 346 1.18 13.38 18.40
C TYR A 346 0.29 14.03 17.33
N LEU A 347 -0.42 13.23 16.55
CA LEU A 347 -1.35 13.76 15.55
C LEU A 347 -2.53 14.49 16.20
N GLY A 348 -2.95 14.04 17.39
CA GLY A 348 -3.91 14.75 18.24
C GLY A 348 -3.39 16.09 18.76
N TYR A 349 -2.16 16.13 19.26
CA TYR A 349 -1.46 17.35 19.66
C TYR A 349 -1.37 18.38 18.52
N GLN A 350 -1.28 17.92 17.27
CA GLN A 350 -1.26 18.81 16.11
C GLN A 350 -2.62 19.48 15.81
N GLN A 351 -3.73 18.98 16.38
CA GLN A 351 -5.07 19.47 16.09
C GLN A 351 -5.31 20.86 16.68
N ILE A 352 -6.13 21.65 16.00
CA ILE A 352 -6.56 22.96 16.48
C ILE A 352 -7.60 22.81 17.59
N ASP A 353 -7.35 23.44 18.74
CA ASP A 353 -8.12 23.22 19.95
C ASP A 353 -9.43 24.01 20.03
N SER A 354 -9.42 25.23 19.53
CA SER A 354 -10.53 26.17 19.63
C SER A 354 -10.50 27.22 18.51
N GLY A 355 -11.45 28.16 18.54
CA GLY A 355 -11.62 29.15 17.48
C GLY A 355 -12.30 28.56 16.23
N CYS A 356 -12.27 29.30 15.13
CA CYS A 356 -12.93 28.91 13.89
C CYS A 356 -12.28 27.68 13.22
N GLY A 357 -10.98 27.47 13.44
CA GLY A 357 -10.25 26.31 12.93
C GLY A 357 -10.42 25.03 13.75
N LYS A 358 -11.16 25.08 14.86
CA LYS A 358 -11.30 23.96 15.81
C LYS A 358 -11.64 22.64 15.11
N GLY A 359 -10.94 21.58 15.50
CA GLY A 359 -11.15 20.23 14.95
C GLY A 359 -10.53 20.00 13.57
N GLY A 360 -9.90 21.02 13.00
CA GLY A 360 -9.05 20.95 11.82
C GLY A 360 -7.56 20.90 12.18
N TRP A 361 -6.73 20.84 11.15
CA TRP A 361 -5.28 20.83 11.24
C TRP A 361 -4.65 21.79 10.25
N TYR A 362 -3.42 22.18 10.56
CA TYR A 362 -2.52 22.86 9.64
C TYR A 362 -1.25 22.02 9.40
N TYR A 363 -0.27 22.55 8.67
CA TYR A 363 0.98 21.85 8.34
C TYR A 363 1.93 21.62 9.54
N HIS A 364 1.66 22.19 10.70
CA HIS A 364 2.45 22.07 11.93
C HIS A 364 1.53 21.97 13.14
N ALA A 365 2.10 21.63 14.30
CA ALA A 365 1.34 21.57 15.54
C ALA A 365 0.80 22.94 15.94
N TYR A 366 -0.51 23.02 16.15
CA TYR A 366 -1.15 24.28 16.53
C TYR A 366 -1.19 24.47 18.04
N ASP A 367 -1.56 23.43 18.80
CA ASP A 367 -1.59 23.43 20.27
C ASP A 367 -2.30 24.67 20.86
N GLY A 368 -3.51 24.94 20.36
CA GLY A 368 -4.25 26.13 20.75
C GLY A 368 -5.35 26.59 19.79
N SER A 369 -5.73 27.87 19.92
CA SER A 369 -6.87 28.47 19.20
C SER A 369 -6.52 28.90 17.77
N GLY A 370 -7.17 28.32 16.77
CA GLY A 370 -6.93 28.61 15.36
C GLY A 370 -7.94 29.55 14.71
N SER A 371 -7.45 30.43 13.83
CA SER A 371 -8.30 31.22 12.93
C SER A 371 -8.95 30.33 11.85
N CYS A 372 -9.91 30.88 11.11
CA CYS A 372 -10.57 30.15 10.04
C CYS A 372 -9.58 29.65 8.96
N GLY A 373 -8.54 30.44 8.65
CA GLY A 373 -7.49 30.06 7.69
C GLY A 373 -6.46 29.06 8.21
N ALA A 374 -6.53 28.69 9.49
CA ALA A 374 -5.61 27.72 10.08
C ALA A 374 -6.08 26.26 9.86
N SER A 375 -7.36 26.02 9.59
CA SER A 375 -7.85 24.67 9.24
C SER A 375 -7.64 24.45 7.74
N ASP A 376 -6.58 23.74 7.36
CA ASP A 376 -6.26 23.43 5.97
C ASP A 376 -6.72 22.01 5.63
N LEU A 377 -7.70 21.87 4.74
CA LEU A 377 -8.27 20.59 4.36
C LEU A 377 -7.33 19.66 3.61
N SER A 378 -6.29 20.19 2.97
CA SER A 378 -5.28 19.34 2.35
C SER A 378 -4.53 18.52 3.41
N THR A 379 -4.31 19.08 4.60
CA THR A 379 -3.68 18.38 5.74
C THR A 379 -4.69 17.67 6.64
N THR A 380 -5.82 18.32 6.90
CA THR A 380 -6.89 17.83 7.78
C THR A 380 -7.45 16.50 7.29
N GLN A 381 -7.64 16.30 5.97
CA GLN A 381 -8.09 15.01 5.45
C GLN A 381 -7.13 13.86 5.78
N TRP A 382 -5.82 14.11 5.77
CA TRP A 382 -4.82 13.08 6.09
C TRP A 382 -4.77 12.82 7.59
N ALA A 383 -5.02 13.83 8.41
CA ALA A 383 -5.19 13.62 9.84
C ALA A 383 -6.42 12.74 10.13
N TYR A 384 -7.55 12.99 9.45
CA TYR A 384 -8.73 12.14 9.55
C TYR A 384 -8.44 10.70 9.13
N ILE A 385 -7.88 10.50 7.93
CA ILE A 385 -7.51 9.17 7.42
C ILE A 385 -6.53 8.48 8.39
N GLY A 386 -5.53 9.19 8.89
CA GLY A 386 -4.51 8.64 9.77
C GLY A 386 -5.07 8.16 11.10
N LEU A 387 -5.90 8.98 11.76
CA LEU A 387 -6.52 8.65 13.04
C LEU A 387 -7.60 7.57 12.90
N GLU A 388 -8.45 7.66 11.88
CA GLU A 388 -9.45 6.63 11.58
C GLU A 388 -8.80 5.27 11.36
N SER A 389 -7.78 5.21 10.51
CA SER A 389 -7.12 3.95 10.18
C SER A 389 -6.31 3.41 11.37
N ALA A 390 -5.80 4.28 12.25
CA ALA A 390 -5.18 3.86 13.51
C ALA A 390 -6.20 3.29 14.51
N GLU A 391 -7.37 3.91 14.65
CA GLU A 391 -8.44 3.41 15.52
C GLU A 391 -8.92 2.04 15.07
N VAL A 392 -9.12 1.85 13.77
CA VAL A 392 -9.58 0.56 13.24
C VAL A 392 -8.47 -0.47 13.29
N ALA A 393 -7.37 -0.25 12.56
CA ALA A 393 -6.36 -1.29 12.37
C ALA A 393 -5.58 -1.56 13.66
N GLY A 394 -5.44 -0.53 14.51
CA GLY A 394 -4.78 -0.61 15.80
C GLY A 394 -5.68 -0.99 16.97
N GLY A 395 -7.01 -0.83 16.84
CA GLY A 395 -8.00 -1.14 17.88
C GLY A 395 -7.84 -2.54 18.49
N PRO A 396 -7.75 -3.62 17.69
CA PRO A 396 -7.51 -4.98 18.19
C PRO A 396 -6.21 -5.15 18.99
N TYR A 397 -5.28 -4.20 18.86
CA TYR A 397 -3.96 -4.19 19.50
C TYR A 397 -3.85 -3.15 20.63
N GLY A 398 -4.98 -2.58 21.06
CA GLY A 398 -5.08 -1.65 22.18
C GLY A 398 -4.81 -0.17 21.83
N VAL A 399 -4.61 0.16 20.55
CA VAL A 399 -4.52 1.56 20.11
C VAL A 399 -5.92 2.15 20.08
N PHE A 400 -6.08 3.39 20.55
CA PHE A 400 -7.32 4.13 20.41
C PHE A 400 -7.05 5.61 20.16
N VAL A 401 -8.06 6.30 19.60
CA VAL A 401 -8.04 7.75 19.44
C VAL A 401 -8.76 8.40 20.61
N ASN A 402 -8.09 9.35 21.26
CA ASN A 402 -8.66 10.10 22.37
C ASN A 402 -9.93 10.89 21.93
N ASN A 403 -10.93 10.99 22.80
CA ASN A 403 -12.17 11.73 22.54
C ASN A 403 -11.95 13.17 22.07
N ARG A 404 -11.02 13.89 22.71
CA ARG A 404 -10.61 15.24 22.33
C ARG A 404 -10.18 15.30 20.87
N HIS A 405 -9.42 14.32 20.41
CA HIS A 405 -8.89 14.27 19.04
C HIS A 405 -9.99 13.94 18.03
N LYS A 406 -10.84 12.96 18.35
CA LYS A 406 -11.89 12.47 17.47
C LYS A 406 -13.10 13.40 17.41
N TYR A 407 -13.63 13.86 18.54
CA TYR A 407 -14.96 14.47 18.57
C TYR A 407 -14.97 15.98 18.33
N ARG A 408 -13.82 16.67 18.41
CA ARG A 408 -13.70 18.07 17.94
C ARG A 408 -13.85 18.22 16.43
N ILE A 409 -13.70 17.13 15.68
CA ILE A 409 -13.94 17.07 14.24
C ILE A 409 -15.36 17.56 13.90
N ALA A 410 -16.33 17.36 14.80
CA ALA A 410 -17.69 17.86 14.67
C ALA A 410 -17.75 19.38 14.41
N ASP A 411 -16.89 20.18 15.06
CA ASP A 411 -16.84 21.63 14.84
C ASP A 411 -16.32 21.96 13.43
N ASN A 412 -15.28 21.26 12.95
CA ASN A 412 -14.73 21.50 11.62
C ASN A 412 -15.68 21.08 10.49
N LEU A 413 -16.47 20.02 10.68
CA LEU A 413 -17.52 19.59 9.74
C LEU A 413 -18.59 20.66 9.53
N ILE A 414 -18.83 21.52 10.53
CA ILE A 414 -19.78 22.63 10.41
C ILE A 414 -19.09 23.86 9.83
N ASN A 415 -17.92 24.22 10.37
CA ASN A 415 -17.23 25.46 10.02
C ASN A 415 -16.66 25.46 8.60
N ASN A 416 -16.29 24.29 8.07
CA ASN A 416 -15.69 24.20 6.73
C ASN A 416 -16.73 24.07 5.60
N GLN A 417 -17.97 23.65 5.92
CA GLN A 417 -18.97 23.36 4.90
C GLN A 417 -19.47 24.63 4.22
N GLN A 418 -19.42 24.66 2.89
CA GLN A 418 -19.89 25.78 2.08
C GLN A 418 -21.40 25.70 1.83
N GLY A 419 -21.97 26.78 1.31
CA GLY A 419 -23.41 26.87 1.02
C GLY A 419 -23.92 25.86 -0.02
N ASP A 420 -23.04 25.32 -0.87
CA ASP A 420 -23.37 24.25 -1.84
C ASP A 420 -23.21 22.83 -1.24
N GLY A 421 -22.84 22.73 0.04
CA GLY A 421 -22.63 21.48 0.76
C GLY A 421 -21.22 20.90 0.65
N GLY A 422 -20.34 21.43 -0.19
CA GLY A 422 -18.97 20.95 -0.33
C GLY A 422 -18.01 21.48 0.73
N GLY A 423 -16.85 20.85 0.87
CA GLY A 423 -15.75 21.33 1.72
C GLY A 423 -14.85 22.30 0.98
N ALA A 424 -14.34 23.34 1.65
CA ALA A 424 -13.39 24.30 1.08
C ALA A 424 -11.97 24.05 1.60
N TYR A 425 -10.97 24.63 0.93
CA TYR A 425 -9.56 24.47 1.31
C TYR A 425 -9.29 24.90 2.77
N ASP A 426 -9.96 25.95 3.24
CA ASP A 426 -9.95 26.36 4.64
C ASP A 426 -11.33 26.81 5.13
N ASN A 427 -11.44 27.20 6.41
CA ASN A 427 -12.70 27.66 7.00
C ASN A 427 -12.99 29.15 6.73
N ASN A 428 -12.12 29.91 6.05
CA ASN A 428 -12.44 31.29 5.66
C ASN A 428 -13.54 31.33 4.57
N GLY A 429 -13.85 30.17 4.01
CA GLY A 429 -14.74 30.01 2.88
C GLY A 429 -13.97 30.03 1.56
N GLY A 430 -14.68 29.79 0.47
CA GLY A 430 -14.07 29.77 -0.85
C GLY A 430 -14.89 28.93 -1.81
N LYS A 431 -14.22 28.42 -2.84
CA LYS A 431 -14.85 27.43 -3.72
C LYS A 431 -14.74 26.06 -3.08
N SER A 432 -15.85 25.35 -3.04
CA SER A 432 -15.84 23.94 -2.66
C SER A 432 -14.89 23.15 -3.54
N ASP A 433 -14.27 22.12 -2.98
CA ASP A 433 -13.26 21.30 -3.63
C ASP A 433 -13.67 19.83 -3.48
N LEU A 434 -13.96 19.18 -4.61
CA LEU A 434 -14.51 17.83 -4.59
C LEU A 434 -13.56 16.82 -3.94
N LYS A 435 -12.27 16.81 -4.30
CA LYS A 435 -11.28 15.90 -3.69
C LYS A 435 -11.18 16.06 -2.17
N LEU A 436 -11.27 17.29 -1.65
CA LEU A 436 -11.19 17.57 -0.21
C LEU A 436 -12.50 17.24 0.51
N THR A 437 -13.63 17.31 -0.21
CA THR A 437 -14.94 16.91 0.33
C THR A 437 -14.98 15.41 0.65
N GLY A 438 -14.24 14.57 -0.07
CA GLY A 438 -14.05 13.16 0.29
C GLY A 438 -13.53 12.99 1.73
N GLY A 439 -12.53 13.78 2.14
CA GLY A 439 -12.00 13.77 3.51
C GLY A 439 -13.02 14.20 4.56
N GLN A 440 -13.87 15.18 4.26
CA GLN A 440 -14.95 15.59 5.17
C GLN A 440 -16.04 14.53 5.26
N LEU A 441 -16.38 13.86 4.16
CA LEU A 441 -17.32 12.75 4.18
C LEU A 441 -16.78 11.56 5.00
N LEU A 442 -15.47 11.28 4.91
CA LEU A 442 -14.80 10.29 5.77
C LEU A 442 -14.96 10.66 7.24
N ALA A 443 -14.63 11.91 7.61
CA ALA A 443 -14.77 12.38 9.00
C ALA A 443 -16.22 12.28 9.50
N ALA A 444 -17.19 12.68 8.67
CA ALA A 444 -18.61 12.59 8.99
C ALA A 444 -19.04 11.14 9.25
N ARG A 445 -18.58 10.19 8.42
CA ARG A 445 -18.91 8.77 8.57
C ARG A 445 -18.15 8.09 9.71
N TRP A 446 -16.92 8.51 9.99
CA TRP A 446 -16.15 8.05 11.15
C TRP A 446 -16.78 8.48 12.49
N LEU A 447 -17.41 9.65 12.50
CA LEU A 447 -18.24 10.13 13.61
C LEU A 447 -19.66 9.53 13.65
N ASP A 448 -19.99 8.63 12.71
CA ASP A 448 -21.30 7.99 12.59
C ASP A 448 -22.47 8.97 12.36
N THR A 449 -22.19 10.12 11.77
CA THR A 449 -23.20 11.19 11.58
C THR A 449 -24.33 10.80 10.63
N HIS A 450 -24.09 9.83 9.74
CA HIS A 450 -25.09 9.26 8.84
C HIS A 450 -26.10 8.36 9.54
N ASN A 451 -25.90 8.01 10.80
CA ASN A 451 -26.86 7.27 11.63
C ASN A 451 -27.53 8.14 12.71
N MET A 452 -27.13 9.41 12.82
CA MET A 452 -27.69 10.33 13.81
C MET A 452 -29.11 10.78 13.47
N GLY A 453 -29.93 10.95 14.50
CA GLY A 453 -31.28 11.52 14.40
C GLY A 453 -31.30 13.06 14.44
N GLY A 454 -32.49 13.65 14.30
CA GLY A 454 -32.70 15.11 14.25
C GLY A 454 -32.68 15.85 15.59
N SER A 455 -32.06 15.30 16.64
CA SER A 455 -32.09 15.90 17.99
C SER A 455 -31.24 17.18 18.08
N GLY A 456 -31.73 18.21 18.80
CA GLY A 456 -31.00 19.43 19.10
C GLY A 456 -29.97 19.31 20.24
N SER A 457 -29.85 18.14 20.88
CA SER A 457 -28.84 17.90 21.92
C SER A 457 -27.44 17.79 21.31
N SER A 458 -26.42 18.28 22.03
CA SER A 458 -25.02 18.04 21.64
C SER A 458 -24.72 16.54 21.58
N ALA A 459 -24.10 16.13 20.48
CA ALA A 459 -23.67 14.76 20.24
C ALA A 459 -22.47 14.36 21.11
N PHE A 460 -21.57 15.32 21.39
CA PHE A 460 -20.30 15.09 22.09
C PHE A 460 -20.07 16.19 23.14
N PRO A 461 -20.83 16.22 24.26
CA PRO A 461 -20.93 17.38 25.13
C PRO A 461 -19.62 17.94 25.70
N ASP A 462 -18.60 17.09 25.91
CA ASP A 462 -17.32 17.51 26.49
C ASP A 462 -16.32 18.00 25.43
N ASP A 463 -16.55 17.68 24.15
CA ASP A 463 -15.61 17.94 23.06
C ASP A 463 -16.17 18.92 22.02
N SER A 464 -17.49 18.94 21.79
CA SER A 464 -18.16 19.76 20.79
C SER A 464 -19.58 20.16 21.19
N GLY A 465 -19.94 21.42 20.91
CA GLY A 465 -21.30 21.94 21.12
C GLY A 465 -22.30 21.55 20.02
N VAL A 466 -21.83 20.89 18.94
CA VAL A 466 -22.66 20.63 17.76
C VAL A 466 -23.71 19.54 18.03
N SER A 467 -24.93 19.79 17.59
CA SER A 467 -26.06 18.89 17.80
C SER A 467 -26.08 17.69 16.85
N TYR A 468 -26.76 16.60 17.26
CA TYR A 468 -27.03 15.45 16.40
C TYR A 468 -27.67 15.86 15.05
N GLY A 469 -28.71 16.71 15.09
CA GLY A 469 -29.41 17.17 13.90
C GLY A 469 -28.52 18.02 12.98
N SER A 470 -27.64 18.84 13.54
CA SER A 470 -26.68 19.65 12.78
C SER A 470 -25.66 18.76 12.05
N LEU A 471 -25.13 17.75 12.74
CA LEU A 471 -24.16 16.80 12.16
C LEU A 471 -24.79 15.94 11.07
N ARG A 472 -26.00 15.40 11.31
CA ARG A 472 -26.74 14.66 10.30
C ARG A 472 -26.98 15.50 9.04
N SER A 473 -27.41 16.75 9.23
CA SER A 473 -27.64 17.68 8.11
C SER A 473 -26.35 18.01 7.36
N SER A 474 -25.22 18.14 8.07
CA SER A 474 -23.91 18.39 7.43
C SER A 474 -23.47 17.19 6.59
N HIS A 475 -23.58 15.96 7.12
CA HIS A 475 -23.33 14.74 6.36
C HIS A 475 -24.13 14.71 5.05
N ASP A 476 -25.45 14.91 5.13
CA ASP A 476 -26.33 14.82 3.96
C ASP A 476 -25.96 15.87 2.90
N ARG A 477 -25.53 17.07 3.31
CA ARG A 477 -25.06 18.11 2.37
C ARG A 477 -23.75 17.73 1.70
N TYR A 478 -22.77 17.18 2.44
CA TYR A 478 -21.53 16.67 1.83
C TYR A 478 -21.80 15.54 0.84
N TYR A 479 -22.63 14.56 1.24
CA TYR A 479 -23.03 13.46 0.37
C TYR A 479 -23.74 13.94 -0.90
N ASN A 480 -24.71 14.86 -0.77
CA ASN A 480 -25.43 15.41 -1.92
C ASN A 480 -24.50 16.18 -2.86
N PHE A 481 -23.55 16.96 -2.33
CA PHE A 481 -22.55 17.64 -3.14
C PHE A 481 -21.69 16.63 -3.94
N VAL A 482 -21.20 15.57 -3.29
CA VAL A 482 -20.41 14.53 -3.96
C VAL A 482 -21.24 13.86 -5.05
N ARG A 483 -22.48 13.46 -4.74
CA ARG A 483 -23.41 12.85 -5.70
C ARG A 483 -23.63 13.72 -6.92
N ASP A 484 -23.89 15.01 -6.72
CA ASP A 484 -24.21 15.94 -7.81
C ASP A 484 -23.01 16.21 -8.72
N TRP A 485 -21.78 16.02 -8.22
CA TRP A 485 -20.54 16.22 -8.97
C TRP A 485 -19.84 14.92 -9.40
N PHE A 486 -20.36 13.74 -9.05
CA PHE A 486 -19.70 12.45 -9.20
C PHE A 486 -19.22 12.16 -10.63
N THR A 487 -20.05 12.43 -11.64
CA THR A 487 -19.72 12.27 -13.07
C THR A 487 -19.60 13.60 -13.81
N ARG A 488 -19.28 14.69 -13.11
CA ARG A 488 -19.14 16.01 -13.75
C ARG A 488 -17.68 16.40 -13.84
N ARG A 489 -17.26 16.92 -14.98
CA ARG A 489 -15.94 17.55 -15.13
C ARG A 489 -15.85 18.75 -14.19
N ARG A 490 -14.79 18.81 -13.39
CA ARG A 490 -14.55 19.90 -12.44
C ARG A 490 -13.07 20.28 -12.38
N VAL A 491 -12.80 21.54 -12.72
CA VAL A 491 -11.46 22.15 -12.74
C VAL A 491 -11.44 23.47 -11.93
N ARG A 492 -12.42 23.63 -11.03
CA ARG A 492 -12.78 24.93 -10.42
C ARG A 492 -12.58 24.99 -8.90
N GLY A 493 -11.91 23.99 -8.29
CA GLY A 493 -11.51 24.05 -6.88
C GLY A 493 -10.52 25.18 -6.57
N THR A 494 -9.82 25.09 -5.43
CA THR A 494 -8.86 26.12 -4.99
C THR A 494 -7.54 26.01 -5.75
N HIS A 495 -7.48 26.52 -6.99
CA HIS A 495 -6.30 26.52 -7.89
C HIS A 495 -5.82 25.14 -8.38
N TRP A 496 -6.50 24.06 -7.98
CA TRP A 496 -6.18 22.69 -8.31
C TRP A 496 -7.38 22.02 -8.96
N GLN A 497 -7.09 21.04 -9.80
CA GLN A 497 -8.07 20.12 -10.30
C GLN A 497 -8.67 19.29 -9.16
N ASP A 498 -9.98 19.15 -9.13
CA ASP A 498 -10.70 18.55 -8.01
C ASP A 498 -11.75 17.50 -8.44
N GLY A 499 -12.20 17.53 -9.69
CA GLY A 499 -13.07 16.50 -10.26
C GLY A 499 -12.46 15.10 -10.23
N MET A 500 -13.30 14.07 -10.21
CA MET A 500 -12.90 12.67 -10.34
C MET A 500 -12.46 12.35 -11.77
N TRP A 501 -13.14 12.91 -12.78
CA TRP A 501 -12.97 12.56 -14.19
C TRP A 501 -12.81 13.80 -15.08
N GLN A 502 -11.84 13.77 -16.01
CA GLN A 502 -11.59 14.84 -16.97
C GLN A 502 -12.76 15.07 -17.91
N HIS A 503 -13.38 14.00 -18.36
CA HIS A 503 -14.46 14.05 -19.36
C HIS A 503 -15.84 13.78 -18.76
N GLY A 504 -15.96 13.82 -17.43
CA GLY A 504 -17.20 13.49 -16.72
C GLY A 504 -17.57 12.01 -16.77
N ASP A 505 -16.64 11.12 -17.11
CA ASP A 505 -16.91 9.70 -17.21
C ASP A 505 -15.65 8.87 -16.89
N TYR A 506 -15.85 7.75 -16.20
CA TYR A 506 -14.81 6.78 -15.82
C TYR A 506 -14.30 5.96 -17.02
N LEU A 507 -15.02 5.96 -18.15
CA LEU A 507 -14.56 5.32 -19.39
C LEU A 507 -13.60 6.19 -20.21
N CYS A 508 -13.41 7.46 -19.82
CA CYS A 508 -12.55 8.41 -20.53
C CYS A 508 -12.90 8.58 -22.01
N GLY A 509 -14.20 8.50 -22.35
CA GLY A 509 -14.69 8.60 -23.73
C GLY A 509 -14.32 7.42 -24.63
N ASN A 510 -13.80 6.32 -24.06
CA ASN A 510 -13.42 5.12 -24.80
C ASN A 510 -14.08 3.90 -24.16
N SER A 511 -14.92 3.18 -24.90
CA SER A 511 -15.57 1.95 -24.45
C SER A 511 -15.07 0.69 -25.17
N ASN A 512 -13.98 0.77 -25.93
CA ASN A 512 -13.56 -0.29 -26.85
C ASN A 512 -12.14 -0.79 -26.56
N LYS A 513 -11.71 -0.71 -25.30
CA LYS A 513 -10.35 -1.09 -24.88
C LYS A 513 -10.33 -1.59 -23.43
N ILE A 514 -9.73 -2.75 -23.20
CA ILE A 514 -9.63 -3.39 -21.87
C ILE A 514 -8.47 -2.81 -21.05
N TYR A 515 -7.32 -2.55 -21.67
CA TYR A 515 -6.10 -2.07 -21.00
C TYR A 515 -5.46 -0.92 -21.78
N ASN A 516 -4.56 -0.16 -21.15
CA ASN A 516 -3.89 0.99 -21.77
C ASN A 516 -4.87 2.03 -22.37
N ALA A 517 -6.06 2.19 -21.80
CA ALA A 517 -7.06 3.16 -22.22
C ALA A 517 -6.67 4.59 -21.78
N GLY A 518 -7.55 5.56 -22.07
CA GLY A 518 -7.33 6.95 -21.65
C GLY A 518 -7.23 7.08 -20.14
N LYS A 519 -6.33 7.96 -19.68
CA LYS A 519 -6.01 8.18 -18.26
C LYS A 519 -6.63 9.49 -17.76
N CYS A 520 -7.96 9.51 -17.65
CA CYS A 520 -8.73 10.72 -17.35
C CYS A 520 -9.14 10.89 -15.88
N GLY A 521 -8.76 9.97 -14.99
CA GLY A 521 -9.11 10.03 -13.58
C GLY A 521 -8.13 10.88 -12.77
N ASN A 522 -8.62 11.39 -11.63
CA ASN A 522 -7.83 12.10 -10.63
C ASN A 522 -7.62 11.19 -9.42
N THR A 523 -6.47 10.53 -9.36
CA THR A 523 -6.23 9.47 -8.37
C THR A 523 -6.31 9.96 -6.93
N TYR A 524 -5.89 11.19 -6.66
CA TYR A 524 -6.01 11.77 -5.33
C TYR A 524 -7.48 11.94 -4.90
N SER A 525 -8.33 12.39 -5.83
CA SER A 525 -9.77 12.53 -5.58
C SER A 525 -10.42 11.16 -5.37
N LEU A 526 -10.10 10.18 -6.21
CA LEU A 526 -10.64 8.82 -6.13
C LEU A 526 -10.25 8.15 -4.80
N TYR A 527 -9.00 8.26 -4.38
CA TYR A 527 -8.53 7.72 -3.08
C TYR A 527 -9.24 8.34 -1.89
N SER A 528 -9.34 9.68 -1.84
CA SER A 528 -10.03 10.39 -0.74
C SER A 528 -11.48 9.92 -0.57
N HIS A 529 -12.19 9.70 -1.69
CA HIS A 529 -13.57 9.24 -1.67
C HIS A 529 -13.69 7.74 -1.38
N GLN A 530 -12.82 6.89 -1.93
CA GLN A 530 -12.80 5.46 -1.62
C GLN A 530 -12.64 5.23 -0.12
N LYS A 531 -11.71 5.94 0.54
CA LYS A 531 -11.57 5.92 1.99
C LYS A 531 -12.87 6.32 2.70
N ALA A 532 -13.53 7.39 2.26
CA ALA A 532 -14.80 7.82 2.85
C ALA A 532 -15.92 6.79 2.71
N TYR A 533 -16.01 6.12 1.56
CA TYR A 533 -17.09 5.19 1.25
C TYR A 533 -16.97 3.88 2.03
N HIS A 534 -15.75 3.43 2.30
CA HIS A 534 -15.48 2.31 3.18
C HIS A 534 -15.64 2.65 4.67
N THR A 535 -15.48 3.91 5.06
CA THR A 535 -15.56 4.30 6.48
C THR A 535 -16.99 4.25 7.01
N GLY A 536 -17.18 3.71 8.22
CA GLY A 536 -18.44 3.72 8.96
C GLY A 536 -19.43 2.65 8.50
N SER A 537 -20.33 2.26 9.40
CA SER A 537 -21.29 1.17 9.17
C SER A 537 -22.72 1.69 8.98
N PRO A 538 -23.49 1.21 7.98
CA PRO A 538 -23.07 0.31 6.90
C PRO A 538 -22.19 1.02 5.87
N GLU A 539 -21.36 0.26 5.14
CA GLU A 539 -20.54 0.76 4.04
C GLU A 539 -21.41 1.45 2.97
N LEU A 540 -20.88 2.52 2.36
CA LEU A 540 -21.57 3.22 1.30
C LEU A 540 -21.28 2.56 -0.06
N HIS A 541 -22.04 1.54 -0.46
CA HIS A 541 -21.82 0.86 -1.74
C HIS A 541 -22.20 1.69 -2.98
N HIS A 542 -23.06 2.71 -2.83
CA HIS A 542 -23.53 3.54 -3.93
C HIS A 542 -23.50 5.02 -3.56
N VAL A 543 -23.18 5.87 -4.55
CA VAL A 543 -23.36 7.32 -4.46
C VAL A 543 -24.50 7.70 -5.40
N GLY A 544 -25.70 7.90 -4.88
CA GLY A 544 -26.90 8.00 -5.71
C GLY A 544 -27.11 6.72 -6.52
N ASN A 545 -27.06 6.82 -7.85
CA ASN A 545 -27.19 5.67 -8.77
C ASN A 545 -25.83 5.12 -9.23
N TYR A 546 -24.72 5.59 -8.66
CA TYR A 546 -23.38 5.21 -9.08
C TYR A 546 -22.84 4.10 -8.18
N ASP A 547 -22.59 2.92 -8.78
CA ASP A 547 -21.71 1.90 -8.20
C ASP A 547 -20.27 2.41 -8.33
N TRP A 548 -19.83 3.11 -7.28
CA TRP A 548 -18.55 3.79 -7.30
C TRP A 548 -17.40 2.79 -7.41
N TYR A 549 -17.51 1.60 -6.80
CA TYR A 549 -16.45 0.61 -6.78
C TYR A 549 -16.25 0.04 -8.18
N ARG A 550 -17.32 -0.37 -8.86
CA ARG A 550 -17.24 -0.82 -10.25
C ARG A 550 -16.66 0.26 -11.16
N MET A 551 -17.08 1.51 -11.00
CA MET A 551 -16.57 2.62 -11.82
C MET A 551 -15.09 2.88 -11.58
N PHE A 552 -14.64 2.93 -10.33
CA PHE A 552 -13.24 3.18 -9.97
C PHE A 552 -12.35 2.01 -10.40
N ALA A 553 -12.76 0.77 -10.11
CA ALA A 553 -12.06 -0.43 -10.53
C ALA A 553 -11.93 -0.51 -12.06
N THR A 554 -13.03 -0.31 -12.78
CA THR A 554 -13.03 -0.28 -14.25
C THR A 554 -12.07 0.77 -14.78
N TYR A 555 -12.08 1.98 -14.23
CA TYR A 555 -11.15 3.03 -14.64
C TYR A 555 -9.70 2.56 -14.47
N TYR A 556 -9.32 2.06 -13.30
CA TYR A 556 -7.93 1.70 -13.03
C TYR A 556 -7.44 0.47 -13.77
N ILE A 557 -8.27 -0.56 -13.93
CA ILE A 557 -7.95 -1.73 -14.78
C ILE A 557 -7.57 -1.26 -16.18
N ARG A 558 -8.37 -0.33 -16.73
CA ARG A 558 -8.20 0.16 -18.10
C ARG A 558 -7.06 1.16 -18.23
N ALA A 559 -6.88 2.04 -17.26
CA ALA A 559 -5.85 3.07 -17.25
C ALA A 559 -4.45 2.54 -16.91
N GLN A 560 -4.35 1.36 -16.31
CA GLN A 560 -3.07 0.72 -15.97
C GLN A 560 -2.28 0.36 -17.24
N ASP A 561 -0.98 0.66 -17.20
CA ASP A 561 -0.04 0.29 -18.24
C ASP A 561 0.18 -1.22 -18.24
N ARG A 562 -0.03 -1.86 -19.39
CA ARG A 562 -0.12 -3.30 -19.57
C ARG A 562 0.56 -3.69 -20.87
N PHE A 563 1.84 -4.01 -20.78
CA PHE A 563 2.66 -4.38 -21.93
C PHE A 563 3.20 -5.79 -21.74
N ALA A 564 3.17 -6.58 -22.80
CA ALA A 564 3.84 -7.87 -22.84
C ALA A 564 4.12 -8.24 -24.28
N ASN A 565 5.33 -8.76 -24.51
CA ASN A 565 5.74 -9.32 -25.79
C ASN A 565 6.44 -10.65 -25.49
N ASN A 566 5.87 -11.77 -25.95
CA ASN A 566 6.44 -13.07 -25.63
C ASN A 566 7.82 -13.29 -26.27
N SER A 567 8.12 -12.63 -27.40
CA SER A 567 9.41 -12.69 -28.08
C SER A 567 10.47 -11.77 -27.45
N ASN A 568 10.04 -10.79 -26.64
CA ASN A 568 10.91 -9.91 -25.87
C ASN A 568 10.24 -9.57 -24.55
N GLY A 569 10.41 -10.44 -23.55
CA GLY A 569 9.74 -10.31 -22.24
C GLY A 569 10.12 -9.06 -21.44
N ARG A 570 11.10 -8.27 -21.88
CA ARG A 570 11.52 -7.01 -21.25
C ARG A 570 11.05 -5.76 -22.01
N ASP A 571 10.37 -5.93 -23.14
CA ASP A 571 9.78 -4.82 -23.91
C ASP A 571 8.71 -4.08 -23.10
N ASN A 572 8.88 -2.77 -22.90
CA ASN A 572 8.03 -1.90 -22.07
C ASN A 572 7.74 -2.44 -20.64
N TYR A 573 8.59 -3.33 -20.15
CA TYR A 573 8.43 -3.98 -18.86
C TYR A 573 8.52 -3.00 -17.68
N GLY A 574 9.36 -1.97 -17.81
CA GLY A 574 9.48 -0.90 -16.80
C GLY A 574 8.12 -0.30 -16.46
N ASP A 575 7.32 0.03 -17.46
CA ASP A 575 6.05 0.72 -17.27
C ASP A 575 4.89 -0.21 -16.90
N THR A 576 5.00 -1.53 -17.10
CA THR A 576 3.90 -2.46 -16.81
C THR A 576 3.50 -2.42 -15.34
N GLY A 577 2.19 -2.32 -15.08
CA GLY A 577 1.59 -2.16 -13.76
C GLY A 577 1.45 -0.71 -13.28
N ARG A 578 2.06 0.26 -13.97
CA ARG A 578 2.01 1.68 -13.63
C ARG A 578 0.59 2.22 -13.75
N ILE A 579 0.17 2.99 -12.76
CA ILE A 579 -1.03 3.83 -12.82
C ILE A 579 -0.58 5.28 -12.77
N TYR A 580 -0.95 6.05 -13.77
CA TYR A 580 -0.51 7.44 -13.91
C TYR A 580 -1.68 8.34 -14.30
N ASP A 581 -1.72 9.53 -13.74
CA ASP A 581 -2.76 10.51 -14.04
C ASP A 581 -2.33 11.35 -15.26
N SER A 582 -3.08 11.28 -16.36
CA SER A 582 -2.93 12.25 -17.46
C SER A 582 -3.93 13.39 -17.38
N TYR A 583 -4.87 13.31 -16.45
CA TYR A 583 -5.78 14.40 -16.13
C TYR A 583 -5.03 15.48 -15.33
N CYS A 584 -4.29 16.33 -16.04
CA CYS A 584 -3.49 17.43 -15.50
C CYS A 584 -3.73 18.72 -16.31
N GLU A 585 -5.00 19.04 -16.62
CA GLU A 585 -5.35 20.28 -17.35
C GLU A 585 -4.92 21.52 -16.56
N THR A 586 -4.90 21.39 -15.24
CA THR A 586 -4.30 22.34 -14.30
C THR A 586 -3.45 21.56 -13.29
N THR A 587 -3.21 22.11 -12.10
CA THR A 587 -2.42 21.44 -11.07
C THR A 587 -3.22 20.34 -10.36
N SER A 588 -2.73 19.10 -10.35
CA SER A 588 -3.20 18.00 -9.49
C SER A 588 -2.05 17.45 -8.62
N VAL A 589 -2.36 16.91 -7.43
CA VAL A 589 -1.36 16.42 -6.44
C VAL A 589 -0.49 15.34 -7.06
N THR A 590 -1.12 14.35 -7.66
CA THR A 590 -0.50 13.19 -8.30
C THR A 590 0.23 13.53 -9.60
N CYS A 591 -0.18 14.60 -10.28
CA CYS A 591 0.52 15.11 -11.47
C CYS A 591 1.77 15.92 -11.12
N ARG A 592 1.70 16.72 -10.05
CA ARG A 592 2.78 17.63 -9.66
C ARG A 592 3.86 16.93 -8.83
N TRP A 593 3.49 15.90 -8.07
CA TRP A 593 4.36 15.29 -7.07
C TRP A 593 4.52 13.78 -7.28
N GLY A 594 5.68 13.27 -6.85
CA GLY A 594 5.94 11.83 -6.81
C GLY A 594 6.24 11.14 -8.14
N GLY A 595 6.40 11.86 -9.25
CA GLY A 595 6.88 11.31 -10.54
C GLY A 595 6.09 10.09 -11.04
N GLY A 596 4.79 10.01 -10.73
CA GLY A 596 3.93 8.86 -11.06
C GLY A 596 3.97 7.68 -10.08
N GLN A 597 4.86 7.69 -9.07
CA GLN A 597 4.85 6.69 -7.99
C GLN A 597 3.65 6.89 -7.06
N MET A 598 3.35 8.13 -6.71
CA MET A 598 2.22 8.45 -5.82
C MET A 598 0.88 8.04 -6.45
N SER A 599 0.66 8.34 -7.74
CA SER A 599 -0.53 7.87 -8.46
C SER A 599 -0.58 6.35 -8.57
N SER A 600 0.57 5.70 -8.80
CA SER A 600 0.61 4.24 -8.89
C SER A 600 0.14 3.60 -7.59
N ILE A 601 0.72 4.03 -6.48
CA ILE A 601 0.43 3.46 -5.16
C ILE A 601 -1.02 3.75 -4.73
N MET A 602 -1.47 5.00 -4.87
CA MET A 602 -2.85 5.37 -4.53
C MET A 602 -3.87 4.66 -5.42
N GLY A 603 -3.60 4.50 -6.71
CA GLY A 603 -4.48 3.72 -7.61
C GLY A 603 -4.57 2.24 -7.19
N GLY A 604 -3.46 1.66 -6.73
CA GLY A 604 -3.45 0.32 -6.13
C GLY A 604 -4.27 0.23 -4.84
N LEU A 605 -4.19 1.26 -3.98
CA LEU A 605 -5.02 1.35 -2.77
C LEU A 605 -6.51 1.44 -3.11
N VAL A 606 -6.89 2.25 -4.10
CA VAL A 606 -8.29 2.35 -4.55
C VAL A 606 -8.83 1.03 -5.10
N LEU A 607 -7.99 0.26 -5.79
CA LEU A 607 -8.37 -1.06 -6.28
C LEU A 607 -8.58 -2.09 -5.17
N THR A 608 -7.96 -1.88 -4.00
CA THR A 608 -8.03 -2.84 -2.90
C THR A 608 -9.43 -2.82 -2.29
N PRO A 609 -10.22 -3.91 -2.39
CA PRO A 609 -11.51 -3.96 -1.71
C PRO A 609 -11.28 -3.95 -0.19
N ALA A 610 -12.11 -3.24 0.58
CA ALA A 610 -11.98 -3.14 2.04
C ALA A 610 -12.07 -4.48 2.80
N VAL A 611 -12.45 -5.58 2.13
CA VAL A 611 -12.71 -6.88 2.77
C VAL A 611 -12.04 -8.01 1.97
N PHE A 612 -10.97 -8.59 2.53
CA PHE A 612 -10.32 -9.80 2.02
C PHE A 612 -11.15 -11.04 2.31
N ASN A 613 -12.26 -11.23 1.63
CA ASN A 613 -12.74 -12.59 1.40
C ASN A 613 -12.39 -12.97 -0.04
N PRO A 614 -11.18 -13.48 -0.34
CA PRO A 614 -11.04 -14.23 -1.57
C PRO A 614 -12.10 -15.32 -1.52
N LYS A 615 -13.11 -15.25 -2.40
CA LYS A 615 -13.96 -16.42 -2.64
C LYS A 615 -12.99 -17.57 -2.92
N PRO A 616 -13.21 -18.74 -2.30
CA PRO A 616 -12.26 -19.84 -2.38
C PRO A 616 -11.97 -20.16 -3.85
N VAL A 617 -10.75 -19.85 -4.29
CA VAL A 617 -10.14 -20.61 -5.39
C VAL A 617 -10.18 -22.05 -4.92
N ALA A 618 -10.91 -22.90 -5.62
CA ALA A 618 -11.29 -24.22 -5.15
C ALA A 618 -10.09 -25.02 -4.62
N GLN A 619 -9.92 -25.07 -3.29
CA GLN A 619 -9.67 -26.21 -2.39
C GLN A 619 -8.89 -25.79 -1.12
N GLY A 620 -9.45 -26.15 0.05
CA GLY A 620 -8.71 -26.40 1.29
C GLY A 620 -8.57 -25.23 2.27
N ALA A 621 -9.45 -25.17 3.27
CA ALA A 621 -9.46 -24.22 4.39
C ALA A 621 -8.16 -24.21 5.21
N VAL A 622 -7.78 -23.04 5.75
CA VAL A 622 -7.66 -22.73 7.21
C VAL A 622 -7.68 -21.19 7.37
N SER A 623 -8.50 -20.72 8.32
CA SER A 623 -8.67 -19.33 8.76
C SER A 623 -7.63 -18.93 9.83
N THR A 624 -7.14 -17.69 9.81
CA THR A 624 -7.27 -16.74 10.95
C THR A 624 -6.78 -15.32 10.60
N THR A 625 -7.58 -14.35 11.04
CA THR A 625 -7.45 -12.87 11.12
C THR A 625 -7.03 -12.09 9.86
N GLN A 626 -8.04 -11.56 9.17
CA GLN A 626 -7.94 -10.55 8.11
C GLN A 626 -7.41 -9.22 8.68
N VAL A 627 -6.62 -8.50 7.90
CA VAL A 627 -6.38 -7.06 8.12
C VAL A 627 -7.53 -6.33 7.46
N THR A 628 -8.47 -5.84 8.26
CA THR A 628 -9.58 -4.98 7.80
C THR A 628 -9.17 -3.52 7.95
N GLU A 629 -9.30 -2.73 6.89
CA GLU A 629 -9.61 -1.31 7.03
C GLU A 629 -11.04 -1.17 7.58
N GLY A 630 -11.39 -0.03 8.18
CA GLY A 630 -12.60 0.17 8.99
C GLY A 630 -13.85 -0.54 8.48
N CYS A 631 -14.44 -1.41 9.29
CA CYS A 631 -15.80 -1.94 9.14
C CYS A 631 -16.57 -1.66 10.44
#